data_AF-A0A932Z614-F1
#
_entry.id   AF-A0A932Z614-F1
#
_cell.length_a   1.000
_cell.length_b   1.000
_cell.length_c   1.000
_cell.angle_alpha   90.00
_cell.angle_beta   90.00
_cell.angle_gamma   90.00
#
_symmetry.space_group_name_H-M   'P 1'
#
loop_
_entity.id
_entity.type
_entity.pdbx_description
1 polymer ?
#
loop_
_entity_poly.entity_id
_entity_poly.type
_entity_poly.pdbx_seq_one_letter_code
_entity_poly.pdbx_strand_id
1 'polypeptide(L)'
;MNQARQKTRIGRVVSDKMQKTVVVVVEWQRRHPLYHKAVRRFSRFSAHDEREECRLGDLVQIMETRPLSRTKRWRVVQVLQRREVPEVQPSEIGATVEQELVAIPSTPAEPSAAEAPAPAVTEGSVSPPGQPQAGPGEVAPEATPERQTPGDEGAR
;
A
#
# COMPACT_ATOMS: atom_id res chain seq x y z
N MET A 1 19.15 -4.67 -38.48
CA MET A 1 18.44 -3.89 -37.45
C MET A 1 17.75 -4.86 -36.48
N ASN A 2 18.37 -5.18 -35.34
CA ASN A 2 17.76 -6.06 -34.34
C ASN A 2 16.86 -5.26 -33.41
N GLN A 3 15.59 -5.07 -33.79
CA GLN A 3 14.57 -4.58 -32.87
C GLN A 3 14.13 -5.75 -31.98
N ALA A 4 14.97 -6.08 -31.01
CA ALA A 4 14.54 -6.92 -29.91
C ALA A 4 13.36 -6.22 -29.21
N ARG A 5 12.24 -6.92 -29.07
CA ARG A 5 11.03 -6.43 -28.39
C ARG A 5 11.41 -5.99 -26.97
N GLN A 6 11.52 -4.68 -26.76
CA GLN A 6 11.89 -4.10 -25.46
C GLN A 6 10.84 -4.46 -24.42
N LYS A 7 11.27 -4.80 -23.20
CA LYS A 7 10.33 -5.14 -22.13
C LYS A 7 9.69 -3.86 -21.61
N THR A 8 8.36 -3.90 -21.48
CA THR A 8 7.57 -2.82 -20.91
C THR A 8 7.01 -3.28 -19.56
N ARG A 9 7.01 -2.40 -18.58
CA ARG A 9 6.45 -2.63 -17.25
C ARG A 9 5.58 -1.45 -16.84
N ILE A 10 4.64 -1.68 -15.94
CA ILE A 10 3.75 -0.65 -15.42
C ILE A 10 3.99 -0.59 -13.91
N GLY A 11 4.10 0.62 -13.37
CA GLY A 11 4.38 0.83 -11.96
C GLY A 11 3.96 2.20 -11.46
N ARG A 12 4.09 2.42 -10.16
CA ARG A 12 3.77 3.70 -9.51
C ARG A 12 5.04 4.49 -9.21
N VAL A 13 4.98 5.81 -9.39
CA VAL A 13 6.08 6.72 -9.05
C VAL A 13 6.13 6.89 -7.53
N VAL A 14 7.29 6.59 -6.93
CA VAL A 14 7.53 6.72 -5.48
C VAL A 14 8.39 7.92 -5.14
N SER A 15 9.28 8.34 -6.04
CA SER A 15 10.14 9.50 -5.82
C SER A 15 10.42 10.22 -7.13
N ASP A 16 10.25 11.53 -7.10
CA ASP A 16 10.54 12.51 -8.16
C ASP A 16 11.67 13.49 -7.76
N LYS A 17 12.27 13.32 -6.57
CA LYS A 17 13.31 14.20 -6.02
C LYS A 17 14.59 14.34 -6.86
N MET A 18 14.74 13.57 -7.93
CA MET A 18 15.94 13.54 -8.76
C MET A 18 15.68 14.23 -10.10
N GLN A 19 16.64 15.00 -10.58
CA GLN A 19 16.54 15.65 -11.89
C GLN A 19 16.46 14.62 -13.02
N LYS A 20 15.53 14.84 -13.96
CA LYS A 20 15.30 14.01 -15.17
C LYS A 20 15.16 12.51 -14.88
N THR A 21 14.81 12.15 -13.65
CA THR A 21 14.84 10.77 -13.16
C THR A 21 13.72 10.55 -12.16
N VAL A 22 12.91 9.53 -12.40
CA VAL A 22 11.88 9.10 -11.45
C VAL A 22 12.13 7.68 -10.98
N VAL A 23 11.85 7.41 -9.71
CA VAL A 23 11.91 6.07 -9.14
C VAL A 23 10.52 5.46 -9.20
N VAL A 24 10.38 4.42 -10.01
CA VAL A 24 9.13 3.69 -10.23
C VAL A 24 9.20 2.36 -9.49
N VAL A 25 8.17 2.04 -8.73
CA VAL A 25 7.98 0.71 -8.15
C VAL A 25 7.07 -0.11 -9.05
N VAL A 26 7.60 -1.23 -9.53
CA VAL A 26 6.81 -2.26 -10.21
C VAL A 26 6.56 -3.39 -9.24
N GLU A 27 5.31 -3.82 -9.19
CA GLU A 27 4.90 -4.98 -8.43
C GLU A 27 4.85 -6.22 -9.34
N TRP A 28 5.30 -7.35 -8.81
CA TRP A 28 5.10 -8.66 -9.43
C TRP A 28 4.70 -9.68 -8.37
N GLN A 29 3.86 -10.63 -8.77
CA GLN A 29 3.43 -11.73 -7.92
C GLN A 29 4.19 -12.99 -8.35
N ARG A 30 4.83 -13.65 -7.38
CA ARG A 30 5.49 -14.95 -7.59
C ARG A 30 5.00 -15.93 -6.53
N ARG A 31 4.69 -17.15 -6.93
CA ARG A 31 4.39 -18.24 -5.98
C ARG A 31 5.68 -18.71 -5.31
N HIS A 32 5.66 -18.91 -3.99
CA HIS A 32 6.77 -19.54 -3.30
C HIS A 32 7.00 -20.94 -3.89
N PRO A 33 8.25 -21.34 -4.22
CA PRO A 33 8.48 -22.60 -4.92
C PRO A 33 8.02 -23.84 -4.14
N LEU A 34 8.16 -23.83 -2.81
CA LEU A 34 7.84 -24.97 -1.94
C LEU A 34 6.43 -24.92 -1.34
N TYR A 35 5.92 -23.73 -1.03
CA TYR A 35 4.64 -23.55 -0.31
C TYR A 35 3.51 -23.08 -1.23
N HIS A 36 3.82 -22.71 -2.47
CA HIS A 36 2.90 -22.23 -3.49
C HIS A 36 2.01 -21.02 -3.13
N LYS A 37 2.20 -20.40 -1.96
CA LYS A 37 1.59 -19.13 -1.54
C LYS A 37 2.00 -18.02 -2.50
N ALA A 38 1.04 -17.22 -2.95
CA ALA A 38 1.31 -16.03 -3.76
C ALA A 38 1.98 -14.95 -2.91
N VAL A 39 3.22 -14.58 -3.25
CA VAL A 39 3.98 -13.54 -2.57
C VAL A 39 4.14 -12.35 -3.51
N ARG A 40 3.78 -11.16 -3.02
CA ARG A 40 3.98 -9.89 -3.71
C ARG A 40 5.44 -9.45 -3.49
N ARG A 41 6.10 -9.04 -4.57
CA ARG A 41 7.47 -8.50 -4.52
C ARG A 41 7.46 -7.15 -5.22
N PHE A 42 8.38 -6.28 -4.82
CA PHE A 42 8.50 -4.94 -5.36
C PHE A 42 9.92 -4.75 -5.89
N SER A 43 10.03 -4.18 -7.09
CA SER A 43 11.31 -3.80 -7.68
C SER A 43 11.27 -2.32 -8.05
N ARG A 44 12.31 -1.60 -7.63
CA ARG A 44 12.49 -0.18 -7.93
C ARG A 44 13.30 -0.04 -9.20
N PHE A 45 12.84 0.81 -10.11
CA PHE A 45 13.49 1.12 -11.36
C PHE A 45 13.70 2.62 -11.47
N SER A 46 14.91 3.03 -11.80
CA SER A 46 15.22 4.42 -12.14
C SER A 46 14.89 4.65 -13.61
N ALA A 47 13.82 5.38 -13.87
CA ALA A 47 13.36 5.73 -15.20
C ALA A 47 13.83 7.14 -15.59
N HIS A 48 14.18 7.32 -16.85
CA HIS A 48 14.48 8.61 -17.43
C HIS A 48 13.20 9.28 -17.94
N ASP A 49 13.01 10.51 -17.50
CA ASP A 49 12.03 11.46 -18.00
C ASP A 49 12.80 12.72 -18.39
N GLU A 50 12.67 13.18 -19.63
CA GLU A 50 13.38 14.37 -20.11
C GLU A 50 12.64 15.67 -19.76
N ARG A 51 11.30 15.59 -19.64
CA ARG A 51 10.42 16.75 -19.50
C ARG A 51 9.87 16.90 -18.08
N GLU A 52 10.22 15.96 -17.19
CA GLU A 52 9.79 15.95 -15.78
C GLU A 52 8.25 16.04 -15.65
N GLU A 53 7.55 15.34 -16.53
CA GLU A 53 6.08 15.37 -16.61
C GLU A 53 5.42 14.49 -15.52
N CYS A 54 6.16 13.55 -14.94
CA CYS A 54 5.65 12.60 -13.96
C CYS A 54 5.64 13.18 -12.53
N ARG A 55 4.51 13.03 -11.82
CA ARG A 55 4.38 13.42 -10.41
C ARG A 55 4.40 12.22 -9.48
N LEU A 56 4.57 12.48 -8.18
CA LEU A 56 4.50 11.46 -7.13
C LEU A 56 3.14 10.76 -7.13
N GLY A 57 3.15 9.42 -7.11
CA GLY A 57 1.94 8.61 -7.06
C GLY A 57 1.28 8.32 -8.40
N ASP A 58 1.79 8.87 -9.51
CA ASP A 58 1.28 8.57 -10.85
C ASP A 58 1.55 7.12 -11.26
N LEU A 59 0.65 6.58 -12.09
CA LEU A 59 0.78 5.26 -12.68
C LEU A 59 1.39 5.40 -14.07
N VAL A 60 2.60 4.87 -14.24
CA VAL A 60 3.43 5.10 -15.43
C VAL A 60 3.83 3.78 -16.09
N GLN A 61 3.91 3.81 -17.41
CA GLN A 61 4.45 2.75 -18.23
C GLN A 61 5.92 3.05 -18.56
N ILE A 62 6.81 2.13 -18.18
CA ILE A 62 8.25 2.22 -18.40
C ILE A 62 8.72 1.16 -19.40
N MET A 63 9.74 1.51 -20.18
CA MET A 63 10.35 0.63 -21.20
C MET A 63 11.85 0.55 -21.02
N GLU A 64 12.41 -0.65 -21.21
CA GLU A 64 13.87 -0.85 -21.20
C GLU A 64 14.52 -0.05 -22.33
N THR A 65 15.64 0.60 -22.03
CA THR A 65 16.41 1.37 -23.00
C THR A 65 17.90 1.06 -22.86
N ARG A 66 18.72 1.65 -23.72
CA ARG A 66 20.17 1.62 -23.56
C ARG A 66 20.56 2.20 -22.18
N PRO A 67 21.68 1.79 -21.59
CA PRO A 67 22.15 2.39 -20.34
C PRO A 67 22.36 3.89 -20.53
N LEU A 68 21.65 4.71 -19.76
CA LEU A 68 21.83 6.17 -19.74
C LEU A 68 22.74 6.62 -18.60
N SER A 69 22.83 5.79 -17.55
CA SER A 69 23.70 5.98 -16.39
C SER A 69 23.97 4.60 -15.77
N ARG A 70 24.66 4.56 -14.61
CA ARG A 70 24.98 3.32 -13.87
C ARG A 70 23.71 2.50 -13.58
N THR A 71 22.65 3.17 -13.11
CA THR A 71 21.38 2.55 -12.69
C THR A 71 20.22 2.82 -13.65
N LYS A 72 20.23 3.96 -14.36
CA LYS A 72 19.13 4.37 -15.26
C LYS A 72 19.18 3.59 -16.57
N ARG A 73 18.28 2.61 -16.70
CA ARG A 73 18.14 1.73 -17.88
C ARG A 73 16.69 1.65 -18.39
N TRP A 74 15.82 2.48 -17.82
CA TRP A 74 14.40 2.53 -18.15
C TRP A 74 14.06 3.95 -18.60
N ARG A 75 13.09 4.09 -19.50
CA ARG A 75 12.50 5.38 -19.89
C ARG A 75 11.00 5.37 -19.64
N VAL A 76 10.44 6.52 -19.31
CA VAL A 76 8.97 6.67 -19.26
C VAL A 76 8.45 6.74 -20.70
N VAL A 77 7.40 5.97 -21.00
CA VAL A 77 6.75 5.96 -22.31
C VAL A 77 5.42 6.69 -22.25
N GLN A 78 4.61 6.38 -21.24
CA GLN A 78 3.27 6.90 -21.09
C GLN A 78 2.90 7.03 -19.62
N VAL A 79 2.29 8.16 -19.25
CA VAL A 79 1.57 8.31 -17.97
C VAL A 79 0.15 7.81 -18.19
N LEU A 80 -0.23 6.74 -17.50
CA LEU A 80 -1.54 6.09 -17.67
C LEU A 80 -2.60 6.73 -16.79
N GLN A 81 -2.27 7.03 -15.55
CA GLN A 81 -3.19 7.67 -14.60
C GLN A 81 -2.44 8.73 -13.81
N ARG A 82 -2.91 9.97 -13.96
CA ARG A 82 -2.48 11.07 -13.10
C ARG A 82 -3.29 11.03 -11.82
N ARG A 83 -2.61 11.04 -10.69
CA ARG A 83 -3.30 11.14 -9.39
C ARG A 83 -3.56 12.62 -9.11
N GLU A 84 -4.56 13.16 -9.78
CA GLU A 84 -5.16 14.41 -9.33
C GLU A 84 -5.92 14.09 -8.05
N VAL A 85 -5.43 14.61 -6.92
CA VAL A 85 -6.30 14.74 -5.75
C VAL A 85 -7.38 15.71 -6.19
N PRO A 86 -8.66 15.32 -6.26
CA PRO A 86 -9.70 16.31 -6.48
C PRO A 86 -9.58 17.29 -5.33
N GLU A 87 -9.33 18.55 -5.67
CA GLU A 87 -9.45 19.68 -4.76
C GLU A 87 -10.95 19.83 -4.46
N VAL A 88 -11.46 18.94 -3.61
CA VAL A 88 -12.85 19.03 -3.12
C VAL A 88 -12.87 20.30 -2.30
N GLN A 89 -13.58 21.32 -2.78
CA GLN A 89 -13.81 22.51 -1.98
C GLN A 89 -14.53 22.06 -0.69
N PRO A 90 -13.98 22.31 0.50
CA PRO A 90 -14.59 21.87 1.76
C PRO A 90 -15.95 22.55 2.05
N SER A 91 -16.44 23.40 1.16
CA SER A 91 -17.66 24.19 1.27
C SER A 91 -18.97 23.38 1.23
N GLU A 92 -18.95 22.12 0.76
CA GLU A 92 -20.19 21.38 0.45
C GLU A 92 -20.64 20.39 1.53
N ILE A 93 -19.87 20.19 2.60
CA ILE A 93 -20.26 19.27 3.69
C ILE A 93 -21.14 19.96 4.74
N GLY A 94 -21.14 21.31 4.80
CA GLY A 94 -21.82 22.08 5.83
C GLY A 94 -23.25 22.56 5.51
N ALA A 95 -23.66 22.60 4.24
CA ALA A 95 -24.90 23.31 3.86
C ALA A 95 -26.18 22.47 3.88
N THR A 96 -26.08 21.13 3.98
CA THR A 96 -27.24 20.22 3.90
C THR A 96 -27.80 19.82 5.26
N VAL A 97 -27.08 20.04 6.36
CA VAL A 97 -27.52 19.62 7.70
C VAL A 97 -28.45 20.65 8.37
N GLU A 98 -28.47 21.90 7.89
CA GLU A 98 -29.29 22.97 8.49
C GLU A 98 -30.74 23.03 7.95
N GLN A 99 -31.05 22.31 6.86
CA GLN A 99 -32.37 22.36 6.23
C GLN A 99 -33.37 21.31 6.75
N GLU A 100 -32.95 20.40 7.64
CA GLU A 100 -33.80 19.32 8.19
C GLU A 100 -34.17 19.53 9.69
N LEU A 101 -34.03 20.75 10.23
CA LEU A 101 -34.43 21.08 11.61
C LEU A 101 -35.59 22.10 11.71
N VAL A 102 -36.16 22.55 10.58
CA VAL A 102 -37.35 23.43 10.55
C VAL A 102 -38.58 22.67 10.08
N ALA A 103 -38.99 21.65 10.83
CA ALA A 103 -40.33 21.06 10.70
C ALA A 103 -40.70 20.21 11.92
N ILE A 104 -40.77 20.82 13.10
CA ILE A 104 -41.60 20.29 14.19
C ILE A 104 -42.67 21.34 14.48
N PRO A 105 -43.90 21.23 13.96
CA PRO A 105 -45.01 22.02 14.46
C PRO A 105 -45.50 21.38 15.77
N SER A 106 -45.30 22.05 16.90
CA SER A 106 -45.91 21.66 18.18
C SER A 106 -46.21 22.90 19.03
N THR A 107 -47.46 23.33 18.90
CA THR A 107 -48.41 23.79 19.92
C THR A 107 -47.87 24.42 21.22
N PRO A 108 -48.28 25.66 21.57
CA PRO A 108 -48.06 26.25 22.88
C PRO A 108 -49.19 25.86 23.86
N ALA A 109 -48.86 25.23 24.98
CA ALA A 109 -49.70 25.19 26.19
C ALA A 109 -48.83 24.96 27.42
N GLU A 110 -48.90 25.91 28.34
CA GLU A 110 -48.13 26.06 29.57
C GLU A 110 -48.83 25.31 30.76
N PRO A 111 -48.38 25.41 32.04
CA PRO A 111 -47.70 24.36 32.81
C PRO A 111 -48.53 23.81 34.01
N SER A 112 -48.16 22.64 34.59
CA SER A 112 -48.46 22.33 36.00
C SER A 112 -47.75 21.07 36.54
N ALA A 113 -46.90 21.30 37.55
CA ALA A 113 -46.70 20.56 38.80
C ALA A 113 -46.46 19.02 38.88
N ALA A 114 -45.43 18.70 39.68
CA ALA A 114 -45.20 17.48 40.49
C ALA A 114 -44.93 16.18 39.72
N GLU A 115 -44.01 15.28 40.08
CA GLU A 115 -43.48 14.88 41.38
C GLU A 115 -42.25 13.97 41.12
N ALA A 116 -41.19 14.08 41.92
CA ALA A 116 -40.14 13.06 42.02
C ALA A 116 -40.52 12.09 43.15
N PRO A 117 -40.17 10.78 43.11
CA PRO A 117 -38.80 10.40 43.51
C PRO A 117 -38.21 9.15 42.83
N ALA A 118 -36.90 8.99 43.08
CA ALA A 118 -35.98 7.90 42.73
C ALA A 118 -36.45 6.50 43.23
N PRO A 119 -35.82 5.36 42.85
CA PRO A 119 -34.45 5.05 43.32
C PRO A 119 -33.55 4.14 42.43
N ALA A 120 -32.24 4.33 42.61
CA ALA A 120 -31.23 3.32 42.90
C ALA A 120 -30.81 2.22 41.87
N VAL A 121 -29.48 2.21 41.64
CA VAL A 121 -28.52 1.07 41.63
C VAL A 121 -28.73 -0.07 40.61
N THR A 122 -27.73 -0.47 39.81
CA THR A 122 -26.58 -1.27 40.29
C THR A 122 -25.48 -1.34 39.22
N GLU A 123 -24.25 -1.20 39.69
CA GLU A 123 -22.98 -1.38 38.97
C GLU A 123 -22.77 -2.82 38.50
N GLY A 124 -22.13 -2.99 37.33
CA GLY A 124 -21.80 -4.30 36.77
C GLY A 124 -20.55 -4.25 35.92
N SER A 125 -19.41 -4.04 36.58
CA SER A 125 -18.06 -4.22 36.05
C SER A 125 -17.89 -5.61 35.43
N VAL A 126 -17.46 -5.68 34.17
CA VAL A 126 -16.74 -6.87 33.68
C VAL A 126 -15.56 -6.42 32.81
N SER A 127 -14.40 -6.39 33.45
CA SER A 127 -13.08 -6.22 32.84
C SER A 127 -12.74 -7.37 31.89
N PRO A 128 -11.98 -7.13 30.81
CA PRO A 128 -11.49 -8.18 29.92
C PRO A 128 -10.17 -8.77 30.43
N PRO A 129 -9.97 -10.10 30.32
CA PRO A 129 -8.61 -10.62 30.27
C PRO A 129 -8.38 -11.62 29.13
N GLY A 130 -7.17 -11.61 28.59
CA GLY A 130 -6.59 -12.79 27.93
C GLY A 130 -5.84 -12.53 26.64
N GLN A 131 -4.65 -11.92 26.72
CA GLN A 131 -3.62 -12.15 25.71
C GLN A 131 -3.14 -13.61 25.81
N PRO A 132 -3.07 -14.39 24.72
CA PRO A 132 -2.20 -15.56 24.70
C PRO A 132 -0.77 -15.15 24.32
N GLN A 133 0.11 -15.11 25.32
CA GLN A 133 1.55 -15.17 25.11
C GLN A 133 1.91 -16.61 24.69
N ALA A 134 2.39 -16.78 23.45
CA ALA A 134 3.12 -17.98 23.06
C ALA A 134 4.61 -17.66 23.11
N GLY A 135 5.30 -18.26 24.07
CA GLY A 135 6.74 -18.12 24.26
C GLY A 135 7.56 -18.73 23.11
N PRO A 136 8.83 -18.33 22.97
CA PRO A 136 9.74 -18.87 21.97
C PRO A 136 10.15 -20.29 22.36
N GLY A 137 9.77 -21.26 21.54
CA GLY A 137 10.32 -22.62 21.59
C GLY A 137 11.72 -22.64 20.98
N GLU A 138 12.74 -22.57 21.83
CA GLU A 138 14.11 -22.94 21.54
C GLU A 138 14.21 -24.47 21.52
N VAL A 139 14.49 -25.06 20.35
CA VAL A 139 14.97 -26.44 20.22
C VAL A 139 15.95 -26.54 19.05
N ALA A 140 17.21 -26.75 19.45
CA ALA A 140 18.38 -27.37 18.82
C ALA A 140 18.55 -27.43 17.28
N PRO A 141 19.77 -27.14 16.77
CA PRO A 141 20.14 -27.42 15.38
C PRO A 141 20.43 -28.93 15.19
N GLU A 142 19.62 -29.60 14.37
CA GLU A 142 19.94 -30.94 13.86
C GLU A 142 20.89 -30.82 12.66
N ALA A 143 22.05 -31.47 12.79
CA ALA A 143 23.15 -31.46 11.86
C ALA A 143 22.74 -32.06 10.50
N THR A 144 22.93 -31.29 9.42
CA THR A 144 22.95 -31.83 8.06
C THR A 144 24.31 -32.49 7.81
N PRO A 145 24.40 -33.78 7.45
CA PRO A 145 25.66 -34.41 7.09
C PRO A 145 26.19 -33.88 5.75
N GLU A 146 27.51 -33.69 5.70
CA GLU A 146 28.30 -33.31 4.52
C GLU A 146 27.95 -34.15 3.29
N ARG A 147 27.67 -33.47 2.17
CA ARG A 147 27.73 -34.07 0.84
C ARG A 147 29.19 -34.37 0.51
N GLN A 148 29.56 -35.65 0.51
CA GLN A 148 30.74 -36.12 -0.19
C GLN A 148 30.61 -35.78 -1.68
N THR A 149 31.48 -34.89 -2.17
CA THR A 149 31.82 -34.79 -3.59
C THR A 149 32.68 -36.00 -3.95
N PRO A 150 32.24 -36.91 -4.84
CA PRO A 150 33.18 -37.82 -5.47
C PRO A 150 34.08 -37.00 -6.40
N GLY A 151 35.39 -37.10 -6.18
CA GLY A 151 36.39 -36.61 -7.11
C GLY A 151 36.27 -37.37 -8.42
N ASP A 152 36.06 -36.64 -9.51
CA ASP A 152 36.28 -37.16 -10.85
C ASP A 152 37.76 -36.95 -11.17
N GLU A 153 38.54 -37.96 -10.76
CA GLU A 153 39.93 -38.15 -11.14
C GLU A 153 39.96 -38.86 -12.50
N GLY A 154 40.51 -38.17 -13.51
CA GLY A 154 41.19 -38.80 -14.63
C GLY A 154 40.33 -39.47 -15.71
N ALA A 155 40.04 -38.72 -16.76
CA ALA A 155 40.00 -39.26 -18.11
C ALA A 155 40.98 -38.47 -19.00
N ARG A 156 41.84 -39.24 -19.66
CA ARG A 156 42.95 -38.82 -20.51
C ARG A 156 42.50 -38.06 -21.76
#